data_AF-A0AAE7ANH6-F1
#
_entry.id   AF-A0AAE7ANH6-F1
#
_cell.length_a   1.000
_cell.length_b   1.000
_cell.length_c   1.000
_cell.angle_alpha   90.00
_cell.angle_beta   90.00
_cell.angle_gamma   90.00
#
_symmetry.space_group_name_H-M   'P 1'
#
loop_
_entity.id
_entity.type
_entity.pdbx_description
1 polymer ?
#
loop_
_entity_poly.entity_id
_entity_poly.type
_entity_poly.pdbx_seq_one_letter_code
_entity_poly.pdbx_strand_id
1 'polypeptide(L)' 'MILAGCSLLATLPAQAADRQDARDVRQEVRPEIREAKIDCRQANNKDNYECRQDKREVKQDVREKSRDVKY' A
#
# COMPACT_ATOMS: atom_id res chain seq x y z
N MET A 1 18.81 -32.05 23.22
CA MET A 1 18.78 -31.22 22.00
C MET A 1 17.42 -31.42 21.35
N ILE A 2 16.81 -30.36 20.79
CA ILE A 2 15.43 -30.29 20.20
C ILE A 2 14.32 -29.90 21.21
N LEU A 3 14.35 -28.67 21.71
CA LEU A 3 13.18 -28.00 22.32
C LEU A 3 13.13 -26.49 21.99
N ALA A 4 13.91 -26.04 21.01
CA ALA A 4 13.99 -24.65 20.57
C ALA A 4 13.43 -24.42 19.14
N GLY A 5 12.67 -25.39 18.59
CA GLY A 5 12.20 -25.38 17.20
C GLY A 5 10.74 -24.96 16.99
N CYS A 6 9.90 -24.99 18.03
CA CYS A 6 8.45 -24.78 17.85
C CYS A 6 8.02 -23.31 17.79
N SER A 7 8.83 -22.37 18.30
CA SER A 7 8.48 -20.94 18.29
C SER A 7 8.62 -20.27 16.92
N LEU A 8 9.43 -20.84 16.01
CA LEU A 8 9.63 -20.31 14.66
C LEU A 8 8.45 -20.60 13.71
N LEU A 9 7.71 -21.69 13.93
CA LEU A 9 6.60 -22.08 13.05
C LEU A 9 5.34 -21.24 13.28
N ALA A 10 5.16 -20.68 14.48
CA ALA A 10 3.99 -19.86 14.80
C ALA A 10 4.08 -18.41 14.31
N THR A 11 5.30 -17.85 14.16
CA THR A 11 5.49 -16.46 13.71
C THR A 11 5.50 -16.29 12.20
N LEU A 12 5.80 -17.36 11.44
CA LEU A 12 5.74 -17.38 9.97
C LEU A 12 4.34 -17.08 9.40
N PRO A 13 3.23 -17.72 9.84
CA PRO A 13 1.90 -17.45 9.30
C PRO A 13 1.40 -16.04 9.67
N ALA A 14 1.66 -15.56 10.89
CA ALA A 14 1.31 -14.20 11.30
C ALA A 14 2.03 -13.16 10.42
N GLN A 15 3.35 -13.28 10.27
CA GLN A 15 4.13 -12.37 9.43
C GLN A 15 3.81 -12.48 7.93
N ALA A 16 3.23 -13.60 7.48
CA ALA A 16 2.75 -13.76 6.11
C ALA A 16 1.40 -13.06 5.91
N ALA A 17 0.49 -13.16 6.90
CA ALA A 17 -0.78 -12.44 6.91
C ALA A 17 -0.55 -10.92 6.90
N ASP A 18 0.30 -10.39 7.79
CA ASP A 18 0.60 -8.94 7.86
C ASP A 18 1.17 -8.39 6.53
N ARG A 19 1.98 -9.20 5.83
CA ARG A 19 2.50 -8.83 4.51
C ARG A 19 1.43 -8.86 3.42
N GLN A 20 0.45 -9.74 3.54
CA GLN A 20 -0.65 -9.85 2.61
C GLN A 20 -1.62 -8.68 2.79
N ASP A 21 -2.02 -8.40 4.03
CA ASP A 21 -2.90 -7.26 4.36
C ASP A 21 -2.27 -5.93 3.92
N ALA A 22 -0.97 -5.76 4.18
CA ALA A 22 -0.23 -4.60 3.70
C ALA A 22 -0.17 -4.47 2.17
N ARG A 23 -0.22 -5.59 1.43
CA ARG A 23 -0.32 -5.58 -0.05
C ARG A 23 -1.72 -5.22 -0.49
N ASP A 24 -2.74 -5.75 0.17
CA ASP A 24 -4.13 -5.55 -0.19
C ASP A 24 -4.51 -4.07 -0.05
N VAL A 25 -4.09 -3.40 1.03
CA VAL A 25 -4.19 -1.93 1.19
C VAL A 25 -3.62 -1.17 -0.01
N ARG A 26 -2.48 -1.61 -0.56
CA ARG A 26 -1.88 -0.96 -1.73
C ARG A 26 -2.65 -1.23 -3.01
N GLN A 27 -3.27 -2.40 -3.11
CA GLN A 27 -3.93 -2.87 -4.33
C GLN A 27 -5.35 -2.31 -4.45
N GLU A 28 -6.06 -2.19 -3.34
CA GLU A 28 -7.38 -1.56 -3.25
C GLU A 28 -7.34 -0.11 -3.76
N VAL A 29 -6.36 0.68 -3.30
CA VAL A 29 -6.27 2.11 -3.64
C VAL A 29 -5.59 2.35 -5.01
N ARG A 30 -4.95 1.33 -5.60
CA ARG A 30 -4.21 1.46 -6.87
C ARG A 30 -5.08 1.83 -8.08
N PRO A 31 -6.26 1.23 -8.33
CA PRO A 31 -7.16 1.67 -9.39
C PRO A 31 -7.66 3.10 -9.15
N GLU A 32 -8.10 3.41 -7.93
CA GLU A 32 -8.64 4.73 -7.56
C GLU A 32 -7.63 5.85 -7.81
N ILE A 33 -6.36 5.68 -7.41
CA ILE A 33 -5.30 6.67 -7.67
C ILE A 33 -5.08 6.89 -9.17
N ARG A 34 -5.28 5.86 -10.01
CA ARG A 34 -5.13 6.01 -11.46
C ARG A 34 -6.32 6.75 -12.06
N GLU A 35 -7.51 6.42 -11.62
CA GLU A 35 -8.76 7.07 -12.03
C GLU A 35 -8.73 8.55 -11.64
N ALA A 36 -8.43 8.87 -10.38
CA ALA A 36 -8.28 10.25 -9.91
C ALA A 36 -7.27 11.07 -10.75
N LYS A 37 -6.18 10.46 -11.23
CA LYS A 37 -5.23 11.13 -12.14
C LYS A 37 -5.80 11.31 -13.56
N ILE A 38 -6.58 10.35 -14.05
CA ILE A 38 -7.25 10.49 -15.35
C ILE A 38 -8.25 11.64 -15.26
N ASP A 39 -9.08 11.65 -14.23
CA ASP A 39 -10.09 12.68 -13.99
C ASP A 39 -9.46 14.06 -13.82
N CYS A 40 -8.39 14.18 -13.03
CA CYS A 40 -7.63 15.42 -12.88
C CYS A 40 -7.17 16.00 -14.22
N ARG A 41 -6.67 15.14 -15.12
CA ARG A 41 -6.23 15.56 -16.46
C ARG A 41 -7.39 15.88 -17.38
N GLN A 42 -8.50 15.14 -17.30
CA GLN A 42 -9.67 15.34 -18.15
C GLN A 42 -10.45 16.60 -17.76
N ALA A 43 -10.53 16.90 -16.47
CA ALA A 43 -11.20 18.09 -15.96
C ALA A 43 -10.46 19.40 -16.31
N ASN A 44 -9.20 19.33 -16.79
CA ASN A 44 -8.32 20.49 -17.04
C ASN A 44 -8.24 21.47 -15.84
N ASN A 45 -8.52 20.98 -14.62
CA ASN A 45 -8.52 21.78 -13.40
C ASN A 45 -7.11 22.12 -12.91
N LYS A 46 -6.12 21.34 -13.35
CA LYS A 46 -4.72 21.39 -12.92
C LYS A 46 -3.80 21.05 -14.07
N ASP A 47 -2.56 21.51 -14.00
CA ASP A 47 -1.54 21.09 -14.96
C ASP A 47 -1.19 19.60 -14.78
N ASN A 48 -0.72 18.94 -15.85
CA ASN A 48 -0.30 17.53 -15.80
C ASN A 48 0.78 17.29 -14.73
N TYR A 49 1.61 18.30 -14.47
CA TYR A 49 2.60 18.27 -13.40
C TYR A 49 1.94 18.11 -12.03
N GLU A 50 0.94 18.93 -11.72
CA GLU A 50 0.24 18.90 -10.43
C GLU A 50 -0.54 17.59 -10.27
N CYS A 51 -1.27 17.12 -11.29
CA CYS A 51 -1.92 15.80 -11.26
C CYS A 51 -0.93 14.64 -11.02
N ARG A 52 0.35 14.80 -11.40
CA ARG A 52 1.40 13.81 -11.09
C ARG A 52 1.89 13.93 -9.66
N GLN A 53 1.91 15.13 -9.09
CA GLN A 53 2.31 15.36 -7.70
C GLN A 53 1.25 14.85 -6.73
N ASP A 54 -0.02 15.18 -6.94
CA ASP A 54 -1.13 14.65 -6.13
C ASP A 54 -1.08 13.11 -6.09
N LYS A 55 -0.92 12.48 -7.26
CA LYS A 55 -0.75 11.02 -7.36
C LYS A 55 0.47 10.49 -6.60
N ARG A 56 1.56 11.26 -6.50
CA ARG A 56 2.75 10.86 -5.74
C ARG A 56 2.50 10.95 -4.25
N GLU A 57 1.85 12.02 -3.79
CA GLU A 57 1.49 12.25 -2.39
C GLU A 57 0.58 11.13 -1.89
N VAL A 58 -0.53 10.86 -2.58
CA VAL A 58 -1.44 9.76 -2.18
C VAL A 58 -0.72 8.40 -2.17
N LYS A 59 0.24 8.18 -3.09
CA LYS A 59 1.05 6.95 -3.05
C LYS A 59 2.02 6.89 -1.88
N GLN A 60 2.46 8.00 -1.32
CA GLN A 60 3.25 8.01 -0.09
C GLN A 60 2.37 7.68 1.11
N ASP A 61 1.19 8.28 1.21
CA ASP A 61 0.23 8.00 2.29
C ASP A 61 -0.17 6.53 2.31
N VAL A 62 -0.44 5.94 1.15
CA VAL A 62 -0.75 4.50 1.04
C VAL A 62 0.45 3.62 1.42
N ARG A 63 1.69 4.07 1.17
CA ARG A 63 2.89 3.34 1.60
C ARG A 63 3.08 3.40 3.11
N GLU A 64 2.74 4.53 3.73
CA GLU A 64 2.75 4.71 5.17
C GLU A 64 1.70 3.82 5.84
N LYS A 65 0.43 3.93 5.41
CA LYS A 65 -0.66 3.05 5.89
C LYS A 65 -0.33 1.57 5.74
N SER A 66 0.26 1.19 4.60
CA SER A 66 0.71 -0.18 4.36
C SER A 66 1.85 -0.63 5.28
N ARG A 67 2.68 0.28 5.80
CA ARG A 67 3.68 -0.05 6.82
C ARG A 67 3.02 -0.23 8.19
N ASP A 68 2.05 0.61 8.51
CA ASP A 68 1.30 0.55 9.77
C ASP A 68 0.47 -0.72 9.89
N VAL A 69 -0.05 -1.24 8.78
CA VAL A 69 -0.75 -2.54 8.76
C VAL A 69 0.22 -3.72 8.89
N LYS A 70 1.48 -3.54 8.51
CA LYS A 70 2.46 -4.64 8.45
C LYS A 70 3.20 -4.86 9.78
N TYR A 71 3.16 -3.91 10.70
CA TYR A 71 4.00 -3.86 11.90
C TYR A 71 3.17 -3.49 13.12
#